data_AF-M0BVR0-F1
#
_entry.id   AF-M0BVR0-F1
#
_cell.length_a   1.000
_cell.length_b   1.000
_cell.length_c   1.000
_cell.angle_alpha   90.00
_cell.angle_beta   90.00
_cell.angle_gamma   90.00
#
_symmetry.space_group_name_H-M   'P 1'
#
loop_
_entity.id
_entity.type
_entity.pdbx_description
1 polymer ?
#
loop_
_entity_poly.entity_id
_entity_poly.type
_entity_poly.pdbx_seq_one_letter_code
_entity_poly.pdbx_strand_id
1 'polypeptide(L)'
;MTGPTDLTFGSDHGTSQVVRRAIETGEALPGTGGFAGVVDGRLVRDVLGRVPLFVESSAVEPDDTSDAGDRAWHLSKHPVEQADWSHRPASLSEPVSVPAGTVDGRPTWSLPDPDPATDADRVLMELDCAIRQRTREHSGENVGVAFSGGVDSALLAAHVDAPLYVVGFPDSHDIEAAEAAAEALGRTDDLHVTELTLDDVERAVPTVAAAIGRTNAMDVSIATAVYLVASAAAAEGVESLVLGQGADELFGGYEKVHRLDHRVEANTVAGAVRELLASLPDQLARDVLAVGAAGVEPVVPYLTDEVVGPALSMPTELYGTESARKQALRRLAREQLPESIATREKKAFQYGSLVSRELDRLARQAGFKRRMDDHVGQYIDSRLDGTSED
;
A
#
# COMPACT_ATOMS: atom_id res chain seq x y z
N MET A 1 -18.78 26.79 -17.03
CA MET A 1 -18.89 25.45 -17.63
C MET A 1 -17.82 24.61 -16.98
N THR A 2 -18.20 23.65 -16.15
CA THR A 2 -17.27 22.71 -15.50
C THR A 2 -16.60 21.88 -16.59
N GLY A 3 -15.27 21.79 -16.58
CA GLY A 3 -14.53 20.94 -17.52
C GLY A 3 -14.82 19.45 -17.30
N PRO A 4 -14.32 18.56 -18.17
CA PRO A 4 -14.39 17.13 -17.92
C PRO A 4 -13.73 16.80 -16.57
N THR A 5 -14.37 15.92 -15.80
CA THR A 5 -13.88 15.37 -14.54
C THR A 5 -13.74 13.87 -14.73
N ASP A 6 -12.54 13.36 -14.53
CA ASP A 6 -12.21 11.94 -14.58
C ASP A 6 -11.33 11.64 -13.37
N LEU A 7 -11.99 11.39 -12.23
CA LEU A 7 -11.36 11.20 -10.93
C LEU A 7 -11.63 9.78 -10.46
N THR A 8 -10.56 9.11 -10.07
CA THR A 8 -10.64 7.87 -9.29
C THR A 8 -10.36 8.23 -7.83
N PHE A 9 -11.25 7.79 -6.94
CA PHE A 9 -11.00 7.82 -5.51
C PHE A 9 -10.37 6.48 -5.09
N GLY A 10 -9.66 6.47 -3.96
CA GLY A 10 -9.40 5.20 -3.29
C GLY A 10 -10.71 4.54 -2.86
N SER A 11 -10.62 3.50 -2.04
CA SER A 11 -11.77 2.69 -1.61
C SER A 11 -12.93 3.45 -0.95
N ASP A 12 -12.76 4.73 -0.62
CA ASP A 12 -13.75 5.59 0.02
C ASP A 12 -14.48 6.53 -0.96
N HIS A 13 -15.68 6.97 -0.54
CA HIS A 13 -16.43 7.99 -1.24
C HIS A 13 -15.72 9.35 -1.23
N GLY A 14 -15.41 9.87 -2.41
CA GLY A 14 -15.05 11.27 -2.59
C GLY A 14 -15.84 11.90 -3.74
N THR A 15 -15.86 13.24 -3.78
CA THR A 15 -16.50 13.97 -4.87
C THR A 15 -15.54 14.97 -5.49
N SER A 16 -15.77 15.31 -6.76
CA SER A 16 -14.99 16.36 -7.41
C SER A 16 -15.13 17.72 -6.70
N GLN A 17 -16.19 17.94 -5.92
CA GLN A 17 -16.32 19.15 -5.08
C GLN A 17 -15.33 19.15 -3.91
N VAL A 18 -15.10 17.99 -3.28
CA VAL A 18 -14.12 17.85 -2.19
C VAL A 18 -12.72 18.15 -2.72
N VAL A 19 -12.35 17.59 -3.88
CA VAL A 19 -11.05 17.84 -4.51
C VAL A 19 -10.89 19.30 -4.93
N ARG A 20 -11.91 19.93 -5.53
CA ARG A 20 -11.88 21.37 -5.84
C ARG A 20 -11.63 22.22 -4.61
N ARG A 21 -12.35 21.94 -3.52
CA ARG A 21 -12.16 22.65 -2.25
C ARG A 21 -10.74 22.45 -1.73
N ALA A 22 -10.21 21.22 -1.75
CA ALA A 22 -8.84 20.94 -1.31
C ALA A 22 -7.78 21.74 -2.11
N ILE A 23 -7.99 21.91 -3.42
CA ILE A 23 -7.13 22.75 -4.27
C ILE A 23 -7.25 24.23 -3.88
N GLU A 24 -8.48 24.72 -3.66
CA GLU A 24 -8.74 26.12 -3.31
C GLU A 24 -8.22 26.49 -1.91
N THR A 25 -8.33 25.59 -0.94
CA THR A 25 -7.95 25.83 0.46
C THR A 25 -6.53 25.39 0.81
N GLY A 26 -5.90 24.55 -0.03
CA GLY A 26 -4.64 23.89 0.30
C GLY A 26 -4.77 22.79 1.36
N GLU A 27 -5.98 22.27 1.61
CA GLU A 27 -6.25 21.23 2.61
C GLU A 27 -5.73 19.87 2.12
N ALA A 28 -4.61 19.40 2.69
CA ALA A 28 -3.92 18.18 2.25
C ALA A 28 -4.66 16.87 2.57
N LEU A 29 -5.50 16.88 3.62
CA LEU A 29 -6.30 15.73 4.08
C LEU A 29 -7.79 16.12 4.09
N PRO A 30 -8.47 16.18 2.93
CA PRO A 30 -9.82 16.69 2.82
C PRO A 30 -10.93 15.71 3.26
N GLY A 31 -10.58 14.56 3.84
CA GLY A 31 -11.53 13.56 4.36
C GLY A 31 -11.88 12.50 3.31
N THR A 32 -10.86 11.95 2.64
CA THR A 32 -11.01 10.93 1.59
C THR A 32 -10.08 9.74 1.83
N GLY A 33 -10.33 8.64 1.13
CA GLY A 33 -9.42 7.48 1.02
C GLY A 33 -8.34 7.65 -0.06
N GLY A 34 -8.16 8.86 -0.59
CA GLY A 34 -7.23 9.18 -1.68
C GLY A 34 -7.95 9.53 -2.98
N PHE A 35 -7.24 10.22 -3.87
CA PHE A 35 -7.77 10.61 -5.18
C PHE A 35 -6.64 10.86 -6.17
N ALA A 36 -6.89 10.54 -7.43
CA ALA A 36 -6.04 10.96 -8.53
C ALA A 36 -6.83 11.03 -9.84
N GLY A 37 -6.34 11.82 -10.80
CA GLY A 37 -6.95 11.97 -12.12
C GLY A 37 -7.08 13.42 -12.53
N VAL A 38 -8.16 13.78 -13.23
CA VAL A 38 -8.38 15.12 -13.77
C VAL A 38 -9.61 15.79 -13.15
N VAL A 39 -9.43 17.02 -12.65
CA VAL A 39 -10.50 17.91 -12.20
C VAL A 39 -10.37 19.27 -12.86
N ASP A 40 -11.43 19.68 -13.55
CA ASP A 40 -11.48 20.96 -14.28
C ASP A 40 -10.27 21.17 -15.22
N GLY A 41 -9.82 20.09 -15.86
CA GLY A 41 -8.68 20.09 -16.79
C GLY A 41 -7.30 20.10 -16.13
N ARG A 42 -7.23 20.01 -14.80
CA ARG A 42 -5.99 19.92 -14.02
C ARG A 42 -5.76 18.49 -13.55
N LEU A 43 -4.54 18.00 -13.70
CA LEU A 43 -4.12 16.70 -13.21
C LEU A 43 -3.83 16.78 -11.72
N VAL A 44 -4.38 15.89 -10.91
CA VAL A 44 -4.24 15.91 -9.45
C VAL A 44 -3.84 14.55 -8.91
N ARG A 45 -3.04 14.54 -7.86
CA ARG A 45 -2.75 13.35 -7.06
C ARG A 45 -2.66 13.72 -5.59
N ASP A 46 -3.37 12.98 -4.73
CA ASP A 46 -3.42 13.23 -3.29
C ASP A 46 -2.04 13.14 -2.61
N VAL A 47 -1.94 13.68 -1.39
CA VAL A 47 -0.69 13.86 -0.65
C VAL A 47 0.04 12.55 -0.29
N LEU A 48 -0.65 11.41 -0.25
CA LEU A 48 -0.08 10.09 0.00
C LEU A 48 0.08 9.26 -1.29
N GLY A 49 -0.40 9.77 -2.43
CA GLY A 49 -0.33 9.07 -3.71
C GLY A 49 -1.07 7.73 -3.71
N ARG A 50 -2.19 7.64 -2.99
CA ARG A 50 -2.94 6.40 -2.75
C ARG A 50 -3.51 5.79 -4.03
N VAL A 51 -3.94 6.64 -4.95
CA VAL A 51 -4.31 6.23 -6.30
C VAL A 51 -3.10 6.44 -7.22
N PRO A 52 -2.61 5.39 -7.90
CA PRO A 52 -1.52 5.50 -8.87
C PRO A 52 -1.94 6.39 -10.04
N LEU A 53 -1.03 7.23 -10.51
CA LEU A 53 -1.27 8.10 -11.65
C LEU A 53 0.01 8.29 -12.43
N PHE A 54 -0.08 8.11 -13.74
CA PHE A 54 1.03 8.17 -14.68
C PHE A 54 0.66 9.08 -15.84
N VAL A 55 1.68 9.68 -16.44
CA VAL A 55 1.59 10.46 -17.69
C VAL A 55 2.64 9.99 -18.69
N GLU A 56 2.45 10.27 -19.97
CA GLU A 56 3.51 10.02 -20.96
C GLU A 56 4.70 10.94 -20.71
N SER A 57 5.91 10.42 -20.89
CA SER A 57 7.17 11.20 -20.82
C SER A 57 7.15 12.44 -21.72
N SER A 58 6.47 12.36 -22.87
CA SER A 58 6.33 13.47 -23.82
C SER A 58 5.38 14.58 -23.36
N ALA A 59 4.55 14.33 -22.34
CA ALA A 59 3.62 15.28 -21.77
C ALA A 59 4.22 16.13 -20.63
N VAL A 60 5.48 15.85 -20.24
CA VAL A 60 6.13 16.51 -19.11
C VAL A 60 7.35 17.32 -19.57
N GLU A 61 7.53 18.49 -18.97
CA GLU A 61 8.71 19.33 -19.12
C GLU A 61 9.49 19.37 -17.80
N PRO A 62 10.83 19.23 -17.83
CA PRO A 62 11.65 19.34 -16.63
C PRO A 62 11.48 20.73 -16.01
N ASP A 63 11.41 20.77 -14.68
CA ASP A 63 11.39 22.01 -13.92
C ASP A 63 12.83 22.35 -13.50
N ASP A 64 13.48 23.22 -14.29
CA ASP A 64 14.86 23.66 -14.06
C ASP A 64 15.04 24.52 -12.78
N THR A 65 13.97 24.76 -11.99
CA THR A 65 14.00 25.63 -10.82
C THR A 65 14.15 24.93 -9.47
N SER A 66 14.15 23.59 -9.43
CA SER A 66 14.24 22.84 -8.16
C SER A 66 15.68 22.48 -7.78
N ASP A 67 16.18 23.03 -6.67
CA ASP A 67 17.41 22.57 -5.97
C ASP A 67 17.21 21.21 -5.24
N ALA A 68 15.99 20.66 -5.26
CA ALA A 68 15.67 19.36 -4.67
C ALA A 68 15.89 18.27 -5.74
N GLY A 69 16.79 17.32 -5.44
CA GLY A 69 17.22 16.25 -6.35
C GLY A 69 16.18 15.19 -6.73
N ASP A 70 14.89 15.52 -6.78
CA ASP A 70 13.83 14.60 -7.19
C ASP A 70 12.97 15.20 -8.29
N ARG A 71 13.20 14.72 -9.53
CA ARG A 71 12.29 14.71 -10.70
C ARG A 71 11.17 15.77 -10.71
N ALA A 72 11.51 17.03 -10.49
CA ALA A 72 10.54 18.11 -10.61
C ALA A 72 10.26 18.30 -12.09
N TRP A 73 9.02 18.04 -12.48
CA TRP A 73 8.53 18.29 -13.81
C TRP A 73 7.13 18.89 -13.70
N HIS A 74 6.74 19.63 -14.73
CA HIS A 74 5.39 20.16 -14.86
C HIS A 74 4.80 19.73 -16.19
N LEU A 75 3.47 19.75 -16.29
CA LEU A 75 2.81 19.43 -17.55
C LEU A 75 3.13 20.47 -18.63
N SER A 76 3.47 19.99 -19.83
CA SER A 76 3.79 20.82 -20.98
C SER A 76 2.54 21.39 -21.68
N LYS A 77 1.36 20.81 -21.43
CA LYS A 77 0.10 21.17 -22.09
C LYS A 77 -1.06 21.28 -21.11
N HIS A 78 -1.97 22.22 -21.40
CA HIS A 78 -3.27 22.35 -20.75
C HIS A 78 -4.39 22.60 -21.78
N PRO A 79 -5.57 21.96 -21.64
CA PRO A 79 -5.89 20.89 -20.67
C PRO A 79 -5.14 19.59 -21.00
N VAL A 80 -4.97 18.71 -20.00
CA VAL A 80 -4.41 17.37 -20.24
C VAL A 80 -5.42 16.54 -21.03
N GLU A 81 -4.98 15.96 -22.14
CA GLU A 81 -5.82 15.04 -22.92
C GLU A 81 -5.84 13.65 -22.27
N GLN A 82 -6.94 12.91 -22.40
CA GLN A 82 -7.05 11.57 -21.79
C GLN A 82 -6.00 10.57 -22.32
N ALA A 83 -5.46 10.82 -23.52
CA ALA A 83 -4.39 10.00 -24.09
C ALA A 83 -3.02 10.21 -23.39
N ASP A 84 -2.85 11.29 -22.63
CA ASP A 84 -1.57 11.64 -22.03
C ASP A 84 -1.40 11.11 -20.60
N TRP A 85 -2.43 10.46 -20.01
CA TRP A 85 -2.39 9.96 -18.63
C TRP A 85 -3.17 8.65 -18.43
N SER A 86 -2.79 7.91 -17.38
CA SER A 86 -3.44 6.64 -17.02
C SER A 86 -3.19 6.28 -15.56
N HIS A 87 -4.11 5.53 -14.95
CA HIS A 87 -3.87 4.87 -13.66
C HIS A 87 -3.01 3.61 -13.78
N ARG A 88 -2.83 3.09 -15.00
CA ARG A 88 -2.02 1.91 -15.32
C ARG A 88 -0.83 2.30 -16.20
N PRO A 89 0.42 2.01 -15.78
CA PRO A 89 1.60 2.39 -16.56
C PRO A 89 1.63 1.66 -17.91
N ALA A 90 1.16 0.40 -17.97
CA ALA A 90 1.11 -0.41 -19.18
C ALA A 90 0.18 0.13 -20.29
N SER A 91 -0.67 1.13 -19.98
CA SER A 91 -1.49 1.81 -20.99
C SER A 91 -0.75 2.94 -21.72
N LEU A 92 0.48 3.25 -21.29
CA LEU A 92 1.31 4.34 -21.81
C LEU A 92 2.60 3.74 -22.40
N SER A 93 3.22 4.47 -23.33
CA SER A 93 4.43 4.04 -24.02
C SER A 93 5.67 4.23 -23.16
N GLU A 94 5.78 5.39 -22.51
CA GLU A 94 6.87 5.77 -21.62
C GLU A 94 6.29 6.42 -20.34
N PRO A 95 5.70 5.61 -19.44
CA PRO A 95 5.00 6.11 -18.26
C PRO A 95 5.94 6.80 -17.27
N VAL A 96 5.56 8.00 -16.84
CA VAL A 96 6.17 8.75 -15.74
C VAL A 96 5.16 8.87 -14.60
N SER A 97 5.55 8.44 -13.40
CA SER A 97 4.71 8.57 -12.20
C SER A 97 4.50 10.05 -11.86
N VAL A 98 3.24 10.45 -11.65
CA VAL A 98 2.88 11.79 -11.18
C VAL A 98 3.21 11.88 -9.68
N PRO A 99 4.04 12.83 -9.20
CA PRO A 99 4.37 12.89 -7.78
C PRO A 99 3.13 13.09 -6.90
N ALA A 100 3.14 12.51 -5.71
CA ALA A 100 2.07 12.70 -4.72
C ALA A 100 1.99 14.17 -4.25
N GLY A 101 0.81 14.61 -3.84
CA GLY A 101 0.61 15.97 -3.32
C GLY A 101 0.73 17.05 -4.38
N THR A 102 0.50 16.72 -5.65
CA THR A 102 0.68 17.66 -6.76
C THR A 102 -0.62 18.03 -7.47
N VAL A 103 -0.60 19.22 -8.05
CA VAL A 103 -1.53 19.62 -9.10
C VAL A 103 -0.71 20.05 -10.30
N ASP A 104 -0.96 19.42 -11.45
CA ASP A 104 -0.24 19.61 -12.71
C ASP A 104 1.28 19.36 -12.60
N GLY A 105 1.66 18.41 -11.74
CA GLY A 105 3.06 18.11 -11.40
C GLY A 105 3.69 19.06 -10.38
N ARG A 106 3.02 20.17 -10.04
CA ARG A 106 3.53 21.16 -9.09
C ARG A 106 3.19 20.77 -7.64
N PRO A 107 4.16 20.72 -6.71
CA PRO A 107 3.90 20.49 -5.29
C PRO A 107 2.88 21.49 -4.75
N THR A 108 1.74 20.97 -4.30
CA THR A 108 0.60 21.77 -3.81
C THR A 108 0.27 21.41 -2.37
N TRP A 109 0.38 20.12 -2.02
CA TRP A 109 0.12 19.61 -0.68
C TRP A 109 1.36 18.88 -0.15
N SER A 110 1.61 19.05 1.14
CA SER A 110 2.56 18.26 1.91
C SER A 110 1.83 17.62 3.09
N LEU A 111 2.30 16.47 3.57
CA LEU A 111 1.74 15.87 4.78
C LEU A 111 1.80 16.89 5.94
N PRO A 112 0.70 17.08 6.68
CA PRO A 112 0.72 17.93 7.87
C PRO A 112 1.85 17.54 8.84
N ASP A 113 2.43 18.52 9.52
CA ASP A 113 3.44 18.31 10.58
C ASP A 113 2.96 18.90 11.90
N PRO A 114 1.91 18.32 12.51
CA PRO A 114 1.43 18.81 13.79
C PRO A 114 2.42 18.44 14.89
N ASP A 115 2.50 19.29 15.92
CA ASP A 115 3.14 18.90 17.17
C ASP A 115 2.45 17.65 17.75
N PRO A 116 3.20 16.73 18.39
CA PRO A 116 2.60 15.59 19.06
C PRO A 116 1.53 16.03 20.07
N ALA A 117 0.38 15.37 20.04
CA ALA A 117 -0.71 15.62 20.97
C ALA A 117 -0.25 15.38 22.42
N THR A 118 -0.86 16.08 23.38
CA THR A 118 -0.56 15.89 24.80
C THR A 118 -1.41 14.79 25.45
N ASP A 119 -2.51 14.39 24.81
CA ASP A 119 -3.48 13.44 25.32
C ASP A 119 -3.47 12.17 24.45
N ALA A 120 -2.69 11.19 24.88
CA ALA A 120 -2.55 9.92 24.18
C ALA A 120 -3.86 9.12 24.11
N ASP A 121 -4.70 9.19 25.15
CA ASP A 121 -5.95 8.44 25.21
C ASP A 121 -6.97 9.02 24.23
N ARG A 122 -7.01 10.35 24.09
CA ARG A 122 -7.81 11.00 23.06
C ARG A 122 -7.40 10.57 21.65
N VAL A 123 -6.08 10.54 21.36
CA VAL A 123 -5.59 10.09 20.04
C VAL A 123 -5.98 8.64 19.79
N LEU A 124 -5.83 7.75 20.79
CA LEU A 124 -6.25 6.35 20.66
C LEU A 124 -7.76 6.22 20.38
N MET A 125 -8.59 7.01 21.06
CA MET A 125 -10.03 7.01 20.82
C MET A 125 -10.38 7.50 19.40
N GLU A 126 -9.73 8.56 18.92
CA GLU A 126 -9.92 9.06 17.55
C GLU A 126 -9.49 8.00 16.51
N LEU A 127 -8.35 7.35 16.71
CA LEU A 127 -7.86 6.26 15.86
C LEU A 127 -8.81 5.04 15.87
N ASP A 128 -9.27 4.60 17.05
CA ASP A 128 -10.20 3.48 17.17
C ASP A 128 -11.51 3.76 16.41
N CYS A 129 -12.08 4.95 16.61
CA CYS A 129 -13.29 5.36 15.93
C CYS A 129 -13.10 5.38 14.41
N ALA A 130 -12.03 6.00 13.93
CA ALA A 130 -11.72 6.10 12.50
C ALA A 130 -11.48 4.72 11.88
N ILE A 131 -10.59 3.89 12.45
CA ILE A 131 -10.27 2.55 11.94
C ILE A 131 -11.55 1.71 11.87
N ARG A 132 -12.35 1.67 12.95
CA ARG A 132 -13.60 0.91 12.98
C ARG A 132 -14.59 1.39 11.93
N GLN A 133 -14.78 2.70 11.82
CA GLN A 133 -15.73 3.28 10.88
C GLN A 133 -15.32 2.95 9.45
N ARG A 134 -14.10 3.33 9.04
CA ARG A 134 -13.62 3.12 7.66
C ARG A 134 -13.60 1.64 7.29
N THR A 135 -13.26 0.77 8.24
CA THR A 135 -13.24 -0.68 7.99
C THR A 135 -14.65 -1.24 7.79
N ARG A 136 -15.62 -0.87 8.62
CA ARG A 136 -17.01 -1.37 8.52
C ARG A 136 -17.73 -0.94 7.25
N GLU A 137 -17.40 0.24 6.73
CA GLU A 137 -17.97 0.75 5.48
C GLU A 137 -17.67 -0.17 4.27
N HIS A 138 -16.66 -1.04 4.39
CA HIS A 138 -16.29 -2.03 3.38
C HIS A 138 -16.72 -3.45 3.77
N SER A 139 -17.89 -3.63 4.35
CA SER A 139 -18.48 -4.96 4.58
C SER A 139 -19.50 -5.28 3.48
N GLY A 140 -19.50 -6.50 2.95
CA GLY A 140 -20.44 -6.90 1.91
C GLY A 140 -20.10 -8.23 1.25
N GLU A 141 -21.02 -8.70 0.39
CA GLU A 141 -20.94 -10.02 -0.25
C GLU A 141 -19.72 -10.20 -1.18
N ASN A 142 -19.17 -9.10 -1.71
CA ASN A 142 -18.03 -9.12 -2.65
C ASN A 142 -16.74 -8.56 -2.01
N VAL A 143 -16.64 -8.51 -0.69
CA VAL A 143 -15.44 -8.04 0.00
C VAL A 143 -14.69 -9.22 0.62
N GLY A 144 -13.37 -9.20 0.56
CA GLY A 144 -12.49 -10.11 1.30
C GLY A 144 -11.47 -9.34 2.15
N VAL A 145 -10.84 -10.01 3.11
CA VAL A 145 -9.73 -9.44 3.91
C VAL A 145 -8.45 -10.23 3.66
N ALA A 146 -7.38 -9.56 3.23
CA ALA A 146 -6.05 -10.16 3.20
C ALA A 146 -5.55 -10.36 4.65
N PHE A 147 -5.44 -11.62 5.07
CA PHE A 147 -5.35 -11.99 6.47
C PHE A 147 -4.06 -12.74 6.80
N SER A 148 -3.04 -12.02 7.25
CA SER A 148 -1.74 -12.61 7.65
C SER A 148 -1.71 -13.15 9.08
N GLY A 149 -2.80 -13.00 9.84
CA GLY A 149 -2.86 -13.32 11.27
C GLY A 149 -2.03 -12.39 12.18
N GLY A 150 -1.43 -11.33 11.65
CA GLY A 150 -0.81 -10.25 12.42
C GLY A 150 -1.84 -9.29 13.02
N VAL A 151 -1.41 -8.45 13.97
CA VAL A 151 -2.28 -7.47 14.66
C VAL A 151 -2.98 -6.51 13.70
N ASP A 152 -2.32 -6.15 12.59
CA ASP A 152 -2.85 -5.22 11.59
C ASP A 152 -4.09 -5.80 10.91
N SER A 153 -3.94 -6.94 10.22
CA SER A 153 -5.05 -7.59 9.53
C SER A 153 -6.09 -8.15 10.50
N ALA A 154 -5.71 -8.53 11.72
CA ALA A 154 -6.65 -9.01 12.72
C ALA A 154 -7.56 -7.92 13.29
N LEU A 155 -7.05 -6.71 13.46
CA LEU A 155 -7.89 -5.57 13.87
C LEU A 155 -8.89 -5.23 12.76
N LEU A 156 -8.48 -5.27 11.49
CA LEU A 156 -9.40 -5.06 10.36
C LEU A 156 -10.43 -6.19 10.28
N ALA A 157 -10.00 -7.45 10.34
CA ALA A 157 -10.88 -8.63 10.29
C ALA A 157 -11.91 -8.68 11.43
N ALA A 158 -11.64 -8.05 12.57
CA ALA A 158 -12.62 -7.94 13.66
C ALA A 158 -13.73 -6.91 13.39
N HIS A 159 -13.60 -6.11 12.33
CA HIS A 159 -14.53 -5.04 11.97
C HIS A 159 -15.13 -5.18 10.57
N VAL A 160 -14.73 -6.18 9.80
CA VAL A 160 -15.35 -6.52 8.51
C VAL A 160 -15.99 -7.90 8.62
N ASP A 161 -17.25 -7.97 8.22
CA ASP A 161 -17.95 -9.24 7.97
C ASP A 161 -17.69 -9.66 6.53
N ALA A 162 -16.57 -10.36 6.31
CA ALA A 162 -16.06 -10.77 5.00
C ALA A 162 -15.10 -11.98 5.13
N PRO A 163 -15.01 -12.86 4.12
CA PRO A 163 -14.06 -13.97 4.12
C PRO A 163 -12.60 -13.49 4.29
N LEU A 164 -11.80 -14.31 4.97
CA LEU A 164 -10.40 -14.07 5.28
C LEU A 164 -9.52 -14.88 4.33
N TYR A 165 -8.60 -14.22 3.63
CA TYR A 165 -7.74 -14.86 2.64
C TYR A 165 -6.28 -14.85 3.08
N VAL A 166 -5.65 -16.02 3.08
CA VAL A 166 -4.20 -16.18 3.29
C VAL A 166 -3.61 -17.04 2.20
N VAL A 167 -2.41 -16.66 1.74
CA VAL A 167 -1.61 -17.48 0.83
C VAL A 167 -0.22 -17.68 1.41
N GLY A 168 0.37 -18.83 1.15
CA GLY A 168 1.73 -19.12 1.55
C GLY A 168 2.16 -20.50 1.06
N PHE A 169 3.46 -20.76 1.05
CA PHE A 169 3.93 -22.12 0.81
C PHE A 169 3.52 -23.05 1.97
N PRO A 170 3.48 -24.38 1.76
CA PRO A 170 3.25 -25.34 2.82
C PRO A 170 4.16 -25.09 4.03
N ASP A 171 3.59 -25.19 5.24
CA ASP A 171 4.24 -24.91 6.52
C ASP A 171 4.81 -23.48 6.66
N SER A 172 4.28 -22.51 5.89
CA SER A 172 4.68 -21.11 6.02
C SER A 172 4.12 -20.48 7.29
N HIS A 173 4.88 -19.55 7.86
CA HIS A 173 4.49 -18.85 9.08
C HIS A 173 3.23 -18.01 8.90
N ASP A 174 2.93 -17.53 7.69
CA ASP A 174 1.71 -16.75 7.44
C ASP A 174 0.45 -17.62 7.53
N ILE A 175 0.47 -18.84 6.99
CA ILE A 175 -0.64 -19.80 7.11
C ILE A 175 -0.86 -20.17 8.58
N GLU A 176 0.20 -20.63 9.26
CA GLU A 176 0.14 -20.96 10.70
C GLU A 176 -0.38 -19.76 11.52
N ALA A 177 -0.01 -18.55 11.12
CA ALA A 177 -0.44 -17.34 11.81
C ALA A 177 -1.90 -17.00 11.59
N ALA A 178 -2.35 -17.07 10.34
CA ALA A 178 -3.73 -16.85 9.95
C ALA A 178 -4.65 -17.88 10.61
N GLU A 179 -4.32 -19.17 10.57
CA GLU A 179 -5.12 -20.22 11.21
C GLU A 179 -5.30 -19.98 12.72
N ALA A 180 -4.20 -19.74 13.44
CA ALA A 180 -4.25 -19.47 14.88
C ALA A 180 -5.02 -18.18 15.21
N ALA A 181 -4.91 -17.15 14.38
CA ALA A 181 -5.63 -15.90 14.58
C ALA A 181 -7.13 -16.05 14.25
N ALA A 182 -7.49 -16.78 13.19
CA ALA A 182 -8.87 -17.07 12.84
C ALA A 182 -9.55 -17.92 13.93
N GLU A 183 -8.87 -18.94 14.46
CA GLU A 183 -9.36 -19.73 15.59
C GLU A 183 -9.61 -18.85 16.82
N ALA A 184 -8.64 -18.00 17.18
CA ALA A 184 -8.79 -17.11 18.32
C ALA A 184 -9.94 -16.10 18.15
N LEU A 185 -10.19 -15.64 16.91
CA LEU A 185 -11.33 -14.77 16.58
C LEU A 185 -12.66 -15.53 16.48
N GLY A 186 -12.66 -16.87 16.50
CA GLY A 186 -13.86 -17.68 16.24
C GLY A 186 -14.34 -17.61 14.78
N ARG A 187 -13.42 -17.36 13.85
CA ARG A 187 -13.67 -17.16 12.41
C ARG A 187 -12.96 -18.20 11.53
N THR A 188 -12.73 -19.40 12.07
CA THR A 188 -12.08 -20.50 11.31
C THR A 188 -12.86 -20.85 10.04
N ASP A 189 -14.20 -20.83 10.10
CA ASP A 189 -15.06 -21.15 8.94
C ASP A 189 -15.01 -20.07 7.84
N ASP A 190 -14.54 -18.87 8.17
CA ASP A 190 -14.37 -17.77 7.22
C ASP A 190 -12.96 -17.74 6.62
N LEU A 191 -12.04 -18.63 7.04
CA LEU A 191 -10.65 -18.61 6.59
C LEU A 191 -10.45 -19.47 5.34
N HIS A 192 -9.99 -18.82 4.27
CA HIS A 192 -9.61 -19.43 3.01
C HIS A 192 -8.08 -19.47 2.91
N VAL A 193 -7.53 -20.68 2.99
CA VAL A 193 -6.09 -20.93 2.88
C VAL A 193 -5.75 -21.43 1.48
N THR A 194 -4.87 -20.72 0.78
CA THR A 194 -4.30 -21.20 -0.49
C THR A 194 -2.82 -21.53 -0.33
N GLU A 195 -2.50 -22.81 -0.47
CA GLU A 195 -1.11 -23.26 -0.51
C GLU A 195 -0.47 -22.98 -1.86
N LEU A 196 0.64 -22.25 -1.86
CA LEU A 196 1.38 -21.89 -3.06
C LEU A 196 2.34 -22.98 -3.48
N THR A 197 2.45 -23.13 -4.80
CA THR A 197 3.49 -23.90 -5.47
C THR A 197 4.53 -22.97 -6.10
N LEU A 198 5.66 -23.55 -6.52
CA LEU A 198 6.69 -22.80 -7.24
C LEU A 198 6.15 -22.28 -8.60
N ASP A 199 5.29 -23.08 -9.24
CA ASP A 199 4.66 -22.75 -10.52
C ASP A 199 3.69 -21.57 -10.40
N ASP A 200 3.04 -21.39 -9.25
CA ASP A 200 2.17 -20.23 -9.00
C ASP A 200 2.99 -18.93 -8.99
N VAL A 201 4.16 -18.95 -8.35
CA VAL A 201 5.08 -17.81 -8.34
C VAL A 201 5.65 -17.57 -9.75
N GLU A 202 6.11 -18.61 -10.44
CA GLU A 202 6.68 -18.48 -11.79
C GLU A 202 5.66 -17.87 -12.78
N ARG A 203 4.39 -18.30 -12.72
CA ARG A 203 3.33 -17.75 -13.57
C ARG A 203 2.95 -16.31 -13.21
N ALA A 204 3.03 -15.94 -11.93
CA ALA A 204 2.65 -14.61 -11.48
C ALA A 204 3.68 -13.53 -11.83
N VAL A 205 4.99 -13.86 -11.80
CA VAL A 205 6.09 -12.90 -12.02
C VAL A 205 5.94 -12.01 -13.26
N PRO A 206 5.72 -12.54 -14.49
CA PRO A 206 5.62 -11.69 -15.68
C PRO A 206 4.40 -10.77 -15.63
N THR A 207 3.24 -11.28 -15.19
CA THR A 207 2.01 -10.49 -15.02
C THR A 207 2.23 -9.34 -14.03
N VAL A 208 2.84 -9.63 -12.89
CA VAL A 208 3.08 -8.66 -11.82
C VAL A 208 4.10 -7.61 -12.26
N ALA A 209 5.25 -8.03 -12.81
CA ALA A 209 6.29 -7.11 -13.24
C ALA A 209 5.80 -6.16 -14.35
N ALA A 210 5.01 -6.67 -15.30
CA ALA A 210 4.36 -5.86 -16.33
C ALA A 210 3.33 -4.88 -15.72
N ALA A 211 2.50 -5.34 -14.79
CA ALA A 211 1.48 -4.51 -14.16
C ALA A 211 2.06 -3.34 -13.35
N ILE A 212 3.11 -3.59 -12.57
CA ILE A 212 3.75 -2.56 -11.73
C ILE A 212 4.76 -1.71 -12.51
N GLY A 213 5.20 -2.17 -13.69
CA GLY A 213 6.23 -1.51 -14.51
C GLY A 213 7.62 -1.52 -13.86
N ARG A 214 7.94 -2.54 -13.05
CA ARG A 214 9.21 -2.66 -12.31
C ARG A 214 9.72 -4.09 -12.36
N THR A 215 11.03 -4.24 -12.43
CA THR A 215 11.69 -5.57 -12.47
C THR A 215 12.63 -5.81 -11.29
N ASN A 216 12.81 -4.83 -10.39
CA ASN A 216 13.64 -5.01 -9.22
C ASN A 216 13.08 -6.13 -8.31
N ALA A 217 13.96 -6.99 -7.84
CA ALA A 217 13.58 -8.24 -7.16
C ALA A 217 12.72 -8.03 -5.90
N MET A 218 12.98 -6.96 -5.14
CA MET A 218 12.25 -6.67 -3.91
C MET A 218 10.80 -6.30 -4.20
N ASP A 219 10.56 -5.36 -5.12
CA ASP A 219 9.20 -4.96 -5.48
C ASP A 219 8.44 -6.10 -6.12
N VAL A 220 9.03 -6.83 -7.06
CA VAL A 220 8.35 -7.96 -7.70
C VAL A 220 8.01 -9.05 -6.68
N SER A 221 8.90 -9.31 -5.70
CA SER A 221 8.61 -10.28 -4.63
C SER A 221 7.39 -9.87 -3.79
N ILE A 222 7.33 -8.61 -3.36
CA ILE A 222 6.23 -8.10 -2.52
C ILE A 222 4.93 -8.06 -3.32
N ALA A 223 4.98 -7.50 -4.52
CA ALA A 223 3.85 -7.39 -5.43
C ALA A 223 3.28 -8.76 -5.79
N THR A 224 4.14 -9.77 -5.98
CA THR A 224 3.70 -11.14 -6.28
C THR A 224 2.95 -11.76 -5.11
N ALA A 225 3.41 -11.56 -3.87
CA ALA A 225 2.69 -12.06 -2.69
C ALA A 225 1.29 -11.43 -2.57
N VAL A 226 1.19 -10.12 -2.76
CA VAL A 226 -0.09 -9.39 -2.70
C VAL A 226 -1.02 -9.80 -3.86
N TYR A 227 -0.48 -9.93 -5.08
CA TYR A 227 -1.22 -10.39 -6.26
C TYR A 227 -1.78 -11.80 -6.07
N LEU A 228 -1.04 -12.72 -5.46
CA LEU A 228 -1.50 -14.09 -5.25
C LEU A 228 -2.65 -14.15 -4.24
N VAL A 229 -2.62 -13.37 -3.16
CA VAL A 229 -3.77 -13.24 -2.23
C VAL A 229 -4.98 -12.66 -2.97
N ALA A 230 -4.77 -11.59 -3.73
CA ALA A 230 -5.86 -10.97 -4.50
C ALA A 230 -6.44 -11.91 -5.55
N SER A 231 -5.60 -12.70 -6.23
CA SER A 231 -6.04 -13.69 -7.22
C SER A 231 -6.84 -14.82 -6.59
N ALA A 232 -6.45 -15.28 -5.40
CA ALA A 232 -7.22 -16.29 -4.64
C ALA A 232 -8.61 -15.75 -4.25
N ALA A 233 -8.68 -14.52 -3.76
CA ALA A 233 -9.94 -13.86 -3.45
C ALA A 233 -10.81 -13.64 -4.69
N ALA A 234 -10.22 -13.15 -5.80
CA ALA A 234 -10.91 -12.91 -7.06
C ALA A 234 -11.54 -14.20 -7.63
N ALA A 235 -10.86 -15.34 -7.49
CA ALA A 235 -11.35 -16.63 -7.95
C ALA A 235 -12.65 -17.07 -7.25
N GLU A 236 -12.95 -16.51 -6.08
CA GLU A 236 -14.18 -16.73 -5.31
C GLU A 236 -15.21 -15.61 -5.46
N GLY A 237 -14.96 -14.62 -6.33
CA GLY A 237 -15.91 -13.54 -6.63
C GLY A 237 -15.72 -12.27 -5.79
N VAL A 238 -14.62 -12.15 -5.05
CA VAL A 238 -14.28 -10.91 -4.34
C VAL A 238 -13.93 -9.81 -5.34
N GLU A 239 -14.59 -8.66 -5.22
CA GLU A 239 -14.37 -7.46 -6.03
C GLU A 239 -13.49 -6.44 -5.30
N SER A 240 -13.48 -6.45 -3.96
CA SER A 240 -12.66 -5.55 -3.14
C SER A 240 -11.92 -6.29 -2.02
N LEU A 241 -10.63 -6.01 -1.83
CA LEU A 241 -9.79 -6.67 -0.84
C LEU A 241 -9.27 -5.68 0.20
N VAL A 242 -9.69 -5.87 1.45
CA VAL A 242 -9.21 -5.12 2.61
C VAL A 242 -7.80 -5.54 2.98
N LEU A 243 -6.92 -4.55 3.10
CA LEU A 243 -5.48 -4.70 3.19
C LEU A 243 -4.94 -3.90 4.38
N GLY A 244 -3.96 -4.48 5.09
CA GLY A 244 -3.34 -3.88 6.27
C GLY A 244 -2.24 -2.85 5.96
N GLN A 245 -2.13 -2.39 4.72
CA GLN A 245 -1.10 -1.47 4.25
C GLN A 245 -1.18 -0.13 5.00
N GLY A 246 -0.02 0.47 5.26
CA GLY A 246 0.10 1.72 6.02
C GLY A 246 0.22 1.52 7.53
N ALA A 247 -0.15 0.36 8.08
CA ALA A 247 -0.08 0.11 9.52
C ALA A 247 1.36 0.13 10.06
N ASP A 248 2.30 -0.47 9.33
CA ASP A 248 3.71 -0.48 9.72
C ASP A 248 4.34 0.93 9.62
N GLU A 249 3.96 1.73 8.63
CA GLU A 249 4.44 3.09 8.43
C GLU A 249 3.85 4.04 9.49
N LEU A 250 2.53 4.06 9.66
CA LEU A 250 1.83 4.98 10.57
C LEU A 250 2.11 4.71 12.05
N PHE A 251 2.23 3.44 12.43
CA PHE A 251 2.31 3.07 13.85
C PHE A 251 3.70 2.60 14.29
N GLY A 252 4.74 2.85 13.48
CA GLY A 252 6.12 2.53 13.82
C GLY A 252 6.37 1.03 13.94
N GLY A 253 5.95 0.26 12.93
CA GLY A 253 6.04 -1.18 12.89
C GLY A 253 7.39 -1.77 12.50
N TYR A 254 8.22 -0.98 11.82
CA TYR A 254 9.55 -1.42 11.40
C TYR A 254 10.61 -1.22 12.47
N GLU A 255 11.50 -2.18 12.59
CA GLU A 255 12.63 -2.14 13.53
C GLU A 255 13.54 -0.91 13.31
N LYS A 256 13.79 -0.54 12.05
CA LYS A 256 14.64 0.62 11.69
C LYS A 256 14.15 1.94 12.27
N VAL A 257 12.83 2.09 12.46
CA VAL A 257 12.21 3.29 13.06
C VAL A 257 12.61 3.46 14.51
N HIS A 258 12.73 2.37 15.25
CA HIS A 258 13.06 2.40 16.68
C HIS A 258 14.55 2.39 16.95
N ARG A 259 15.33 1.78 16.06
CA ARG A 259 16.80 1.79 16.15
C ARG A 259 17.42 3.10 15.67
N LEU A 260 16.71 3.86 14.83
CA LEU A 260 17.26 5.04 14.15
C LEU A 260 18.62 4.69 13.50
N ASP A 261 18.66 3.53 12.84
CA ASP A 261 19.88 3.07 12.18
C ASP A 261 20.07 3.75 10.82
N HIS A 262 21.20 3.49 10.16
CA HIS A 262 21.59 4.09 8.88
C HIS A 262 20.59 3.97 7.72
N ARG A 263 19.47 3.24 7.88
CA ARG A 263 18.39 3.13 6.88
C ARG A 263 17.31 4.19 7.04
N VAL A 264 17.46 5.11 8.00
CA VAL A 264 16.67 6.33 8.16
C VAL A 264 17.61 7.49 8.45
N GLU A 265 17.32 8.66 7.91
CA GLU A 265 18.10 9.90 8.14
C GLU A 265 17.62 10.63 9.41
N ALA A 266 16.42 10.31 9.87
CA ALA A 266 15.82 10.94 11.04
C ALA A 266 16.51 10.56 12.36
N ASN A 267 16.57 11.54 13.27
CA ASN A 267 17.13 11.38 14.63
C ASN A 267 16.04 11.14 15.70
N THR A 268 14.78 11.00 15.31
CA THR A 268 13.65 10.73 16.21
C THR A 268 12.74 9.68 15.59
N VAL A 269 12.03 8.93 16.43
CA VAL A 269 11.04 7.93 15.98
C VAL A 269 9.96 8.56 15.11
N ALA A 270 9.43 9.72 15.53
CA ALA A 270 8.44 10.46 14.75
C ALA A 270 8.99 10.93 13.39
N GLY A 271 10.25 11.40 13.35
CA GLY A 271 10.91 11.76 12.10
C GLY A 271 11.11 10.54 11.18
N ALA A 272 11.49 9.39 11.74
CA ALA A 272 11.66 8.15 10.97
C ALA A 272 10.33 7.64 10.42
N VAL A 273 9.24 7.74 11.19
CA VAL A 273 7.88 7.47 10.71
C VAL A 273 7.52 8.40 9.56
N ARG A 274 7.79 9.70 9.69
CA ARG A 274 7.54 10.68 8.63
C ARG A 274 8.31 10.39 7.35
N GLU A 275 9.56 9.96 7.46
CA GLU A 275 10.37 9.49 6.33
C GLU A 275 9.74 8.27 5.65
N LEU A 276 9.21 7.31 6.41
CA LEU A 276 8.49 6.18 5.84
C LEU A 276 7.19 6.57 5.16
N LEU A 277 6.42 7.50 5.74
CA LEU A 277 5.21 8.03 5.09
C LEU A 277 5.53 8.70 3.76
N ALA A 278 6.68 9.37 3.64
CA ALA A 278 7.13 9.94 2.36
C ALA A 278 7.44 8.87 1.30
N SER A 279 7.73 7.63 1.69
CA SER A 279 7.94 6.51 0.77
C SER A 279 6.66 5.77 0.36
N LEU A 280 5.52 6.05 1.01
CA LEU A 280 4.25 5.38 0.71
C LEU A 280 3.80 5.52 -0.76
N PRO A 281 3.92 6.67 -1.45
CA PRO A 281 3.46 6.79 -2.83
C PRO A 281 4.04 5.73 -3.77
N ASP A 282 5.31 5.36 -3.58
CA ASP A 282 5.98 4.34 -4.39
C ASP A 282 5.59 2.91 -3.99
N GLN A 283 5.36 2.67 -2.70
CA GLN A 283 4.90 1.37 -2.20
C GLN A 283 3.46 1.09 -2.60
N LEU A 284 2.58 2.08 -2.45
CA LEU A 284 1.16 1.99 -2.81
C LEU A 284 0.98 1.82 -4.31
N ALA A 285 1.77 2.52 -5.13
CA ALA A 285 1.75 2.32 -6.58
C ALA A 285 1.99 0.85 -6.94
N ARG A 286 3.00 0.21 -6.32
CA ARG A 286 3.28 -1.22 -6.52
C ARG A 286 2.11 -2.09 -6.07
N ASP A 287 1.63 -1.90 -4.85
CA ASP A 287 0.64 -2.79 -4.25
C ASP A 287 -0.74 -2.64 -4.94
N VAL A 288 -1.18 -1.42 -5.23
CA VAL A 288 -2.45 -1.16 -5.92
C VAL A 288 -2.46 -1.72 -7.33
N LEU A 289 -1.36 -1.55 -8.08
CA LEU A 289 -1.24 -2.12 -9.42
C LEU A 289 -1.22 -3.65 -9.40
N ALA A 290 -0.57 -4.26 -8.40
CA ALA A 290 -0.55 -5.71 -8.23
C ALA A 290 -1.95 -6.26 -7.91
N VAL A 291 -2.69 -5.65 -6.97
CA VAL A 291 -4.07 -6.08 -6.65
C VAL A 291 -4.99 -5.86 -7.85
N GLY A 292 -4.88 -4.71 -8.52
CA GLY A 292 -5.66 -4.41 -9.72
C GLY A 292 -5.39 -5.35 -10.89
N ALA A 293 -4.17 -5.90 -11.01
CA ALA A 293 -3.85 -6.91 -12.01
C ALA A 293 -4.56 -8.26 -11.77
N ALA A 294 -4.92 -8.56 -10.51
CA ALA A 294 -5.77 -9.70 -10.17
C ALA A 294 -7.26 -9.43 -10.42
N GLY A 295 -7.63 -8.21 -10.82
CA GLY A 295 -9.02 -7.81 -11.07
C GLY A 295 -9.78 -7.39 -9.81
N VAL A 296 -9.08 -7.08 -8.72
CA VAL A 296 -9.67 -6.70 -7.42
C VAL A 296 -9.32 -5.25 -7.09
N GLU A 297 -10.21 -4.56 -6.39
CA GLU A 297 -9.97 -3.22 -5.87
C GLU A 297 -9.33 -3.26 -4.47
N PRO A 298 -8.17 -2.63 -4.24
CA PRO A 298 -7.56 -2.58 -2.92
C PRO A 298 -8.28 -1.59 -2.01
N VAL A 299 -8.57 -2.03 -0.78
CA VAL A 299 -9.12 -1.21 0.30
C VAL A 299 -8.09 -1.10 1.41
N VAL A 300 -7.67 0.12 1.75
CA VAL A 300 -6.59 0.37 2.72
C VAL A 300 -7.05 1.30 3.87
N PRO A 301 -7.87 0.80 4.82
CA PRO A 301 -8.55 1.65 5.81
C PRO A 301 -7.61 2.49 6.67
N TYR A 302 -6.39 2.01 6.91
CA TYR A 302 -5.39 2.75 7.69
C TYR A 302 -4.91 4.04 7.00
N LEU A 303 -5.01 4.13 5.67
CA LEU A 303 -4.50 5.25 4.88
C LEU A 303 -5.58 6.26 4.48
N THR A 304 -6.74 6.17 5.13
CA THR A 304 -7.79 7.18 5.04
C THR A 304 -7.38 8.44 5.81
N ASP A 305 -7.83 9.60 5.36
CA ASP A 305 -7.46 10.87 5.99
C ASP A 305 -7.85 10.92 7.48
N GLU A 306 -8.96 10.29 7.84
CA GLU A 306 -9.49 10.20 9.20
C GLU A 306 -8.62 9.34 10.13
N VAL A 307 -7.85 8.39 9.59
CA VAL A 307 -6.87 7.61 10.35
C VAL A 307 -5.50 8.29 10.33
N VAL A 308 -5.08 8.77 9.17
CA VAL A 308 -3.77 9.43 8.98
C VAL A 308 -3.68 10.71 9.82
N GLY A 309 -4.72 11.54 9.85
CA GLY A 309 -4.74 12.82 10.57
C GLY A 309 -4.36 12.67 12.05
N PRO A 310 -5.11 11.90 12.86
CA PRO A 310 -4.76 11.63 14.25
C PRO A 310 -3.39 10.94 14.39
N ALA A 311 -3.05 10.00 13.50
CA ALA A 311 -1.77 9.29 13.53
C ALA A 311 -0.56 10.23 13.35
N LEU A 312 -0.67 11.28 12.56
CA LEU A 312 0.41 12.27 12.38
C LEU A 312 0.72 13.05 13.68
N SER A 313 -0.27 13.22 14.56
CA SER A 313 -0.12 13.89 15.86
C SER A 313 0.22 12.93 16.99
N MET A 314 0.53 11.66 16.68
CA MET A 314 0.63 10.63 17.68
C MET A 314 1.83 10.84 18.63
N PRO A 315 1.63 10.80 19.96
CA PRO A 315 2.69 10.84 20.95
C PRO A 315 3.72 9.71 20.76
N THR A 316 4.99 9.96 21.09
CA THR A 316 6.08 9.02 20.79
C THR A 316 5.90 7.65 21.46
N GLU A 317 5.33 7.63 22.67
CA GLU A 317 5.03 6.43 23.44
C GLU A 317 4.04 5.47 22.76
N LEU A 318 3.25 5.96 21.80
CA LEU A 318 2.29 5.17 21.05
C LEU A 318 2.89 4.49 19.81
N TYR A 319 4.06 4.91 19.32
CA TYR A 319 4.83 4.11 18.34
C TYR A 319 5.42 2.86 19.00
N GLY A 320 5.85 2.99 20.27
CA GLY A 320 6.39 1.91 21.07
C GLY A 320 7.92 1.91 21.17
N THR A 321 8.49 0.72 21.29
CA THR A 321 9.95 0.51 21.44
C THR A 321 10.45 -0.53 20.45
N GLU A 322 11.76 -0.73 20.38
CA GLU A 322 12.38 -1.75 19.51
C GLU A 322 11.78 -3.16 19.73
N SER A 323 11.53 -3.54 20.99
CA SER A 323 10.96 -4.83 21.37
C SER A 323 9.43 -4.87 21.37
N ALA A 324 8.77 -3.72 21.42
CA ALA A 324 7.32 -3.61 21.50
C ALA A 324 6.82 -2.52 20.55
N ARG A 325 6.86 -2.81 19.26
CA ARG A 325 6.44 -1.93 18.15
C ARG A 325 4.92 -1.88 18.02
N LYS A 326 4.39 -0.83 17.37
CA LYS A 326 2.95 -0.60 17.12
C LYS A 326 2.12 -0.50 18.39
N GLN A 327 2.60 0.23 19.40
CA GLN A 327 1.90 0.26 20.69
C GLN A 327 0.47 0.77 20.59
N ALA A 328 0.18 1.74 19.70
CA ALA A 328 -1.18 2.20 19.44
C ALA A 328 -2.08 1.03 19.00
N LEU A 329 -1.75 0.36 17.89
CA LEU A 329 -2.54 -0.77 17.39
C LEU A 329 -2.64 -1.91 18.40
N ARG A 330 -1.59 -2.19 19.17
CA ARG A 330 -1.64 -3.23 20.21
C ARG A 330 -2.54 -2.85 21.38
N ARG A 331 -2.61 -1.57 21.76
CA ARG A 331 -3.56 -1.08 22.77
C ARG A 331 -5.00 -1.25 22.27
N LEU A 332 -5.27 -0.79 21.05
CA LEU A 332 -6.59 -0.94 20.42
C LEU A 332 -6.97 -2.42 20.29
N ALA A 333 -6.03 -3.26 19.87
CA ALA A 333 -6.24 -4.70 19.76
C ALA A 333 -6.50 -5.37 21.10
N ARG A 334 -5.83 -4.99 22.20
CA ARG A 334 -6.07 -5.57 23.54
C ARG A 334 -7.48 -5.31 24.06
N GLU A 335 -8.13 -4.24 23.61
CA GLU A 335 -9.50 -3.92 24.01
C GLU A 335 -10.56 -4.73 23.22
N GLN A 336 -10.17 -5.36 22.11
CA GLN A 336 -11.10 -5.85 21.08
C GLN A 336 -10.85 -7.29 20.67
N LEU A 337 -9.61 -7.73 20.75
CA LEU A 337 -9.13 -9.00 20.25
C LEU A 337 -8.61 -9.86 21.42
N PRO A 338 -8.57 -11.18 21.26
CA PRO A 338 -7.86 -12.06 22.17
C PRO A 338 -6.40 -11.64 22.41
N GLU A 339 -5.94 -11.79 23.65
CA GLU A 339 -4.58 -11.42 24.07
C GLU A 339 -3.49 -12.10 23.20
N SER A 340 -3.75 -13.33 22.74
CA SER A 340 -2.85 -14.10 21.88
C SER A 340 -2.56 -13.42 20.54
N ILE A 341 -3.52 -12.65 20.01
CA ILE A 341 -3.34 -11.86 18.78
C ILE A 341 -2.68 -10.52 19.11
N ALA A 342 -3.20 -9.82 20.12
CA ALA A 342 -2.78 -8.45 20.43
C ALA A 342 -1.30 -8.36 20.86
N THR A 343 -0.75 -9.42 21.46
CA THR A 343 0.65 -9.49 21.93
C THR A 343 1.58 -10.23 20.98
N ARG A 344 1.06 -10.84 19.91
CA ARG A 344 1.86 -11.63 18.98
C ARG A 344 2.98 -10.80 18.36
N GLU A 345 4.20 -11.33 18.37
CA GLU A 345 5.31 -10.73 17.63
C GLU A 345 5.20 -11.09 16.14
N LYS A 346 5.21 -10.07 15.27
CA LYS A 346 5.23 -10.26 13.81
C LYS A 346 6.67 -10.57 13.40
N LYS A 347 6.93 -11.77 12.88
CA LYS A 347 8.13 -12.04 12.06
C LYS A 347 8.00 -11.20 10.77
N ALA A 348 9.07 -10.56 10.31
CA ALA A 348 9.02 -9.55 9.27
C ALA A 348 8.30 -10.04 7.98
N PHE A 349 7.38 -9.21 7.46
CA PHE A 349 6.50 -9.47 6.30
C PHE A 349 7.24 -9.96 5.05
N GLN A 350 8.50 -9.53 4.85
CA GLN A 350 9.33 -9.92 3.70
C GLN A 350 9.65 -11.43 3.63
N TYR A 351 9.33 -12.22 4.67
CA TYR A 351 9.62 -13.65 4.74
C TYR A 351 8.44 -14.52 5.15
N GLY A 352 7.27 -13.95 5.45
CA GLY A 352 6.14 -14.69 6.01
C GLY A 352 5.61 -15.77 5.07
N SER A 353 5.37 -15.39 3.82
CA SER A 353 4.82 -16.25 2.76
C SER A 353 5.86 -17.10 2.04
N LEU A 354 7.17 -16.82 2.24
CA LEU A 354 8.31 -17.44 1.54
C LEU A 354 8.43 -17.12 0.03
N VAL A 355 7.58 -16.26 -0.54
CA VAL A 355 7.61 -15.91 -1.98
C VAL A 355 8.98 -15.42 -2.44
N SER A 356 9.62 -14.50 -1.70
CA SER A 356 10.96 -13.99 -2.06
C SER A 356 12.02 -15.10 -2.08
N ARG A 357 11.94 -16.06 -1.15
CA ARG A 357 12.85 -17.21 -1.08
C ARG A 357 12.67 -18.13 -2.28
N GLU A 358 11.43 -18.38 -2.67
CA GLU A 358 11.10 -19.24 -3.80
C GLU A 358 11.36 -18.55 -5.15
N LEU A 359 11.25 -17.22 -5.23
CA LEU A 359 11.70 -16.44 -6.40
C LEU A 359 13.23 -16.51 -6.57
N ASP A 360 14.02 -16.38 -5.50
CA ASP A 360 15.46 -16.65 -5.52
C ASP A 360 15.77 -18.10 -5.95
N ARG A 361 14.91 -19.05 -5.58
CA ARG A 361 15.05 -20.46 -6.00
C ARG A 361 14.79 -20.64 -7.49
N LEU A 362 13.74 -20.03 -8.02
CA LEU A 362 13.43 -20.02 -9.46
C LEU A 362 14.59 -19.44 -10.27
N ALA A 363 15.09 -18.26 -9.88
CA ALA A 363 16.25 -17.64 -10.51
C ALA A 363 17.45 -18.61 -10.57
N ARG A 364 17.76 -19.27 -9.44
CA ARG A 364 18.86 -20.25 -9.37
C ARG A 364 18.62 -21.48 -10.25
N GLN A 365 17.39 -22.00 -10.33
CA GLN A 365 17.03 -23.14 -11.18
C GLN A 365 17.14 -22.80 -12.67
N ALA A 366 16.81 -21.56 -13.04
CA ALA A 366 16.98 -21.02 -14.39
C ALA A 366 18.43 -20.66 -14.74
N GLY A 367 19.38 -20.84 -13.81
CA GLY A 367 20.81 -20.65 -14.05
C GLY A 367 21.37 -19.30 -13.59
N PHE A 368 20.55 -18.41 -13.04
CA PHE A 368 20.97 -17.13 -12.47
C PHE A 368 21.54 -17.34 -11.06
N LYS A 369 22.87 -17.31 -10.94
CA LYS A 369 23.58 -17.66 -9.70
C LYS A 369 23.75 -16.44 -8.80
N ARG A 370 23.68 -16.60 -7.48
CA ARG A 370 23.90 -15.53 -6.48
C ARG A 370 25.22 -14.73 -6.58
N ARG A 371 26.20 -15.26 -7.31
CA ARG A 371 27.47 -14.57 -7.60
C ARG A 371 27.34 -13.53 -8.73
N MET A 372 26.23 -13.58 -9.47
CA MET A 372 25.86 -12.59 -10.47
C MET A 372 25.21 -11.44 -9.73
N ASP A 373 25.54 -10.23 -10.18
CA ASP A 373 24.93 -9.03 -9.61
C ASP A 373 23.44 -8.99 -9.97
N ASP A 374 22.58 -8.71 -9.00
CA ASP A 374 21.11 -8.75 -9.15
C ASP A 374 20.58 -9.99 -9.91
N HIS A 375 20.98 -11.19 -9.49
CA HIS A 375 20.62 -12.43 -10.20
C HIS A 375 19.10 -12.68 -10.27
N VAL A 376 18.33 -12.16 -9.32
CA VAL A 376 16.86 -12.27 -9.34
C VAL A 376 16.26 -11.27 -10.32
N GLY A 377 16.72 -10.01 -10.35
CA GLY A 377 16.30 -9.04 -11.36
C GLY A 377 16.55 -9.54 -12.78
N GLN A 378 17.75 -10.08 -13.05
CA GLN A 378 18.06 -10.68 -14.35
C GLN A 378 17.13 -11.84 -14.73
N TYR A 379 16.71 -12.66 -13.75
CA TYR A 379 15.72 -13.71 -14.00
C TYR A 379 14.36 -13.11 -14.37
N ILE A 380 13.90 -12.10 -13.64
CA ILE A 380 12.63 -11.41 -13.91
C ILE A 380 12.64 -10.79 -15.31
N ASP A 381 13.71 -10.08 -15.68
CA ASP A 381 13.85 -9.49 -17.02
C ASP A 381 13.75 -10.58 -18.11
N SER A 382 14.42 -11.73 -17.90
CA SER A 382 14.36 -12.85 -18.84
C SER A 382 12.98 -13.48 -19.00
N ARG A 383 12.08 -13.30 -18.02
CA ARG A 383 10.68 -13.76 -18.11
C ARG A 383 9.81 -12.78 -18.89
N LEU A 384 10.19 -11.50 -18.97
CA LEU A 384 9.45 -10.49 -19.71
C LEU A 384 9.75 -10.56 -21.21
N ASP A 385 11.02 -10.75 -21.58
CA ASP A 385 11.43 -10.86 -22.99
C ASP A 385 10.78 -12.05 -23.71
N GLY A 386 10.58 -13.17 -23.00
CA GLY A 386 9.99 -14.39 -23.55
C GLY A 386 8.47 -14.30 -23.84
N THR A 387 7.77 -13.30 -23.32
CA THR A 387 6.32 -13.11 -23.54
C THR A 387 5.98 -12.38 -24.83
N SER A 388 7.00 -11.91 -25.57
CA SER A 388 6.82 -11.08 -26.78
C SER A 388 6.88 -11.87 -28.11
N GLU A 389 6.99 -13.20 -28.05
CA GLU A 389 7.11 -14.06 -29.25
C GLU A 389 5.95 -15.05 -29.48
N ASP A 390 4.86 -15.04 -28.69
CA ASP A 390 3.70 -15.95 -28.89
C ASP A 390 2.42 -15.27 -29.41
#